data_AF-A0A8S2NWF1-F1
#
_entry.id   AF-A0A8S2NWF1-F1
#
_cell.length_a   1.000
_cell.length_b   1.000
_cell.length_c   1.000
_cell.angle_alpha   90.00
_cell.angle_beta   90.00
_cell.angle_gamma   90.00
#
_symmetry.space_group_name_H-M   'P 1'
#
loop_
_entity.id
_entity.type
_entity.pdbx_description
1 polymer ?
#
loop_
_entity_poly.entity_id
_entity_poly.type
_entity_poly.pdbx_seq_one_letter_code
_entity_poly.pdbx_strand_id
1 'polypeptide(L)'
;MDDTEFDQAPQLLFEGVSSIEKIGCPGTLIPLTNDTRAVLCGADSNNVIIVATRFGLGRCLVFAHNGYVGIFLNTESKYQQFVDNCRRWLARGHNVEFLSIDKATSMNDISAHGKILVWNGHREKSEAFMNNI
;
A
#
# COMPACT_ATOMS: atom_id res chain seq x y z
N MET A 1 11.67 3.09 -18.71
CA MET A 1 10.97 2.24 -17.72
C MET A 1 9.50 2.46 -17.97
N ASP A 2 8.74 1.41 -18.22
CA ASP A 2 7.42 1.52 -18.84
C ASP A 2 6.39 2.15 -17.89
N ASP A 3 5.93 3.36 -18.20
CA ASP A 3 4.90 4.09 -17.46
C ASP A 3 3.54 3.36 -17.49
N THR A 4 3.37 2.41 -18.41
CA THR A 4 2.10 1.72 -18.66
C THR A 4 1.65 0.84 -17.49
N GLU A 5 2.55 0.20 -16.75
CA GLU A 5 2.19 -0.55 -15.53
C GLU A 5 1.69 0.34 -14.39
N PHE A 6 2.16 1.59 -14.32
CA PHE A 6 1.71 2.52 -13.28
C PHE A 6 0.30 3.03 -13.59
N ASP A 7 0.04 3.34 -14.86
CA ASP A 7 -1.29 3.74 -15.31
C ASP A 7 -2.34 2.64 -15.18
N GLN A 8 -1.90 1.38 -15.25
CA GLN A 8 -2.74 0.19 -15.06
C GLN A 8 -2.84 -0.25 -13.58
N ALA A 9 -2.35 0.54 -12.62
CA ALA A 9 -2.39 0.16 -11.21
C ALA A 9 -3.79 -0.26 -10.72
N PRO A 10 -4.90 0.43 -11.06
CA PRO A 10 -6.24 -0.01 -10.66
C PRO A 10 -6.56 -1.44 -11.14
N GLN A 11 -6.29 -1.74 -12.40
CA GLN A 11 -6.58 -3.04 -13.01
C GLN A 11 -5.67 -4.14 -12.43
N LEU A 12 -4.37 -3.87 -12.30
CA LEU A 12 -3.39 -4.84 -11.81
C LEU A 12 -3.61 -5.17 -10.33
N LEU A 13 -3.99 -4.19 -9.50
CA LEU A 13 -4.22 -4.40 -8.07
C LEU A 13 -5.50 -5.23 -7.81
N PHE A 14 -6.50 -5.10 -8.68
CA PHE A 14 -7.78 -5.81 -8.58
C PHE A 14 -7.94 -6.98 -9.55
N GLU A 15 -6.87 -7.41 -10.22
CA GLU A 15 -6.90 -8.57 -11.12
C GLU A 15 -7.40 -9.83 -10.37
N GLY A 16 -8.51 -10.40 -10.83
CA GLY A 16 -9.14 -11.56 -10.16
C GLY A 16 -9.85 -11.25 -8.84
N VAL A 17 -9.98 -9.97 -8.44
CA VAL A 17 -10.65 -9.52 -7.22
C VAL A 17 -11.94 -8.80 -7.60
N SER A 18 -13.09 -9.40 -7.31
CA SER A 18 -14.40 -8.82 -7.66
C SER A 18 -14.81 -7.67 -6.73
N SER A 19 -14.41 -7.73 -5.47
CA SER A 19 -14.82 -6.76 -4.45
C SER A 19 -13.96 -6.87 -3.20
N ILE A 20 -13.83 -5.75 -2.48
CA ILE A 20 -13.32 -5.70 -1.11
C ILE A 20 -14.41 -5.08 -0.25
N GLU A 21 -14.66 -5.68 0.92
CA GLU A 21 -15.65 -5.17 1.86
C GLU A 21 -15.21 -3.80 2.39
N LYS A 22 -16.19 -2.91 2.63
CA LYS A 22 -15.91 -1.65 3.31
C LYS A 22 -15.44 -1.95 4.73
N ILE A 23 -14.23 -1.52 5.08
CA ILE A 23 -13.68 -1.66 6.43
C ILE A 23 -13.75 -0.32 7.17
N GLY A 24 -14.39 -0.33 8.33
CA GLY A 24 -14.45 0.82 9.23
C GLY A 24 -15.12 2.05 8.60
N CYS A 25 -14.60 3.24 8.95
CA CYS A 25 -15.03 4.51 8.38
C CYS A 25 -13.84 5.17 7.66
N PRO A 26 -13.56 4.78 6.40
CA PRO A 26 -12.42 5.33 5.68
C PRO A 26 -12.58 6.82 5.45
N GLY A 27 -11.47 7.55 5.58
CA GLY A 27 -11.41 8.91 5.08
C GLY A 27 -11.43 8.96 3.54
N THR A 28 -11.23 10.15 3.00
CA THR A 28 -11.09 10.37 1.56
C THR A 28 -9.67 10.82 1.26
N LEU A 29 -8.99 10.09 0.37
CA LEU A 29 -7.69 10.47 -0.15
C LEU A 29 -7.85 11.44 -1.33
N ILE A 30 -6.94 12.40 -1.45
CA ILE A 30 -6.93 13.36 -2.55
C ILE A 30 -5.65 13.14 -3.37
N PRO A 31 -5.73 12.56 -4.58
CA PRO A 31 -4.57 12.40 -5.45
C PRO A 31 -4.19 13.75 -6.08
N LEU A 32 -3.04 14.31 -5.71
CA LEU A 32 -2.64 15.68 -6.11
C LEU A 32 -1.59 15.74 -7.23
N THR A 33 -1.01 14.62 -7.65
CA THR A 33 0.11 14.60 -8.60
C THR A 33 -0.14 13.69 -9.79
N ASN A 34 0.56 13.97 -10.89
CA ASN A 34 0.56 13.10 -12.08
C ASN A 34 1.17 11.71 -11.82
N ASP A 35 1.90 11.56 -10.71
CA ASP A 35 2.44 10.30 -10.22
C ASP A 35 1.52 9.61 -9.21
N THR A 36 0.23 9.92 -9.25
CA THR A 36 -0.77 9.38 -8.33
C THR A 36 -2.01 8.92 -9.08
N ARG A 37 -2.55 7.75 -8.73
CA ARG A 37 -3.77 7.17 -9.31
C ARG A 37 -4.72 6.75 -8.18
N ALA A 38 -5.98 7.12 -8.31
CA ALA A 38 -7.04 6.51 -7.52
C ALA A 38 -7.19 5.05 -7.95
N VAL A 39 -7.18 4.13 -6.99
CA VAL A 39 -7.25 2.69 -7.23
C VAL A 39 -8.63 2.16 -6.86
N LEU A 40 -9.10 2.51 -5.67
CA LEU A 40 -10.42 2.11 -5.18
C LEU A 40 -11.14 3.35 -4.68
N CYS A 41 -12.38 3.52 -5.12
CA CYS A 41 -13.31 4.51 -4.59
C CYS A 41 -14.44 3.81 -3.82
N GLY A 42 -15.08 4.55 -2.92
CA GLY A 42 -16.23 4.11 -2.15
C GLY A 42 -17.52 4.19 -2.97
N ALA A 43 -18.55 4.82 -2.39
CA ALA A 43 -19.86 4.91 -3.02
C ALA A 43 -19.87 5.72 -4.33
N ASP A 44 -18.92 6.66 -4.48
CA ASP A 44 -18.73 7.44 -5.69
C ASP A 44 -17.23 7.69 -5.93
N SER A 45 -16.90 8.23 -7.11
CA SER A 45 -15.53 8.51 -7.53
C SER A 45 -14.79 9.54 -6.67
N ASN A 46 -15.49 10.35 -5.89
CA ASN A 46 -14.89 11.37 -5.02
C ASN A 46 -14.44 10.77 -3.69
N ASN A 47 -14.96 9.61 -3.30
CA ASN A 47 -14.58 8.92 -2.07
C ASN A 47 -13.41 7.96 -2.32
N VAL A 48 -12.22 8.47 -2.65
CA VAL A 48 -11.05 7.62 -2.90
C VAL A 48 -10.54 6.98 -1.61
N ILE A 49 -10.49 5.65 -1.57
CA ILE A 49 -10.11 4.83 -0.41
C ILE A 49 -8.68 4.31 -0.54
N ILE A 50 -8.25 3.97 -1.76
CA ILE A 50 -6.90 3.46 -2.04
C ILE A 50 -6.29 4.29 -3.15
N VAL A 51 -5.04 4.71 -2.94
CA VAL A 51 -4.24 5.45 -3.91
C VAL A 51 -2.94 4.71 -4.17
N ALA A 52 -2.57 4.59 -5.45
CA ALA A 52 -1.25 4.19 -5.89
C ALA A 52 -0.44 5.44 -6.24
N THR A 53 0.78 5.56 -5.75
CA THR A 53 1.66 6.69 -6.06
C THR A 53 3.10 6.27 -6.26
N ARG A 54 3.90 7.12 -6.92
CA ARG A 54 5.35 6.96 -7.07
C ARG A 54 6.09 8.07 -6.34
N PHE A 55 7.20 7.70 -5.75
CA PHE A 55 8.20 8.66 -5.27
C PHE A 55 9.57 8.24 -5.84
N GLY A 56 10.02 8.96 -6.86
CA GLY A 56 11.16 8.53 -7.68
C GLY A 56 10.87 7.16 -8.32
N LEU A 57 11.73 6.18 -8.04
CA LEU A 57 11.56 4.80 -8.53
C LEU A 57 10.70 3.92 -7.60
N GLY A 58 10.39 4.40 -6.40
CA GLY A 58 9.56 3.70 -5.43
C GLY A 58 8.08 3.72 -5.80
N ARG A 59 7.35 2.66 -5.41
CA ARG A 59 5.90 2.55 -5.49
C ARG A 59 5.31 2.55 -4.08
N CYS A 60 4.19 3.23 -3.88
CA CYS A 60 3.50 3.30 -2.61
C CYS A 60 2.00 3.06 -2.82
N LEU A 61 1.40 2.31 -1.89
CA LEU A 61 -0.05 2.18 -1.74
C LEU A 61 -0.46 2.86 -0.45
N VAL A 62 -1.39 3.80 -0.56
CA VAL A 62 -1.94 4.54 0.57
C VAL A 62 -3.38 4.11 0.77
N PHE A 63 -3.74 3.77 2.00
CA PHE A 63 -5.08 3.36 2.38
C PHE A 63 -5.70 4.41 3.30
N ALA A 64 -6.96 4.78 3.05
CA ALA A 64 -7.67 5.79 3.82
C ALA A 64 -8.10 5.32 5.24
N HIS A 65 -7.84 4.05 5.58
CA HIS A 65 -8.15 3.46 6.88
C HIS A 65 -7.16 2.35 7.21
N ASN A 66 -6.70 2.30 8.47
CA ASN A 66 -5.75 1.29 8.96
C ASN A 66 -6.27 -0.15 8.85
N GLY A 67 -7.60 -0.34 8.88
CA GLY A 67 -8.22 -1.65 8.69
C GLY A 67 -7.90 -2.33 7.34
N TYR A 68 -7.68 -1.56 6.26
CA TYR A 68 -7.21 -2.12 4.99
C TYR A 68 -5.73 -2.52 5.04
N VAL A 69 -4.92 -1.81 5.85
CA VAL A 69 -3.54 -2.25 6.11
C VAL A 69 -3.54 -3.55 6.92
N GLY A 70 -4.55 -3.73 7.77
CA GLY A 70 -4.86 -5.01 8.41
C GLY A 70 -5.05 -6.16 7.42
N ILE A 71 -5.77 -5.96 6.31
CA ILE A 71 -5.86 -6.97 5.23
C ILE A 71 -4.48 -7.31 4.68
N PHE A 72 -3.66 -6.30 4.40
CA PHE A 72 -2.32 -6.49 3.83
C PHE A 72 -1.41 -7.30 4.75
N LEU A 73 -1.51 -7.09 6.06
CA LEU A 73 -0.67 -7.72 7.09
C LEU A 73 -1.19 -9.09 7.55
N ASN A 74 -2.50 -9.22 7.73
CA ASN A 74 -3.16 -10.41 8.25
C ASN A 74 -4.00 -11.01 7.12
N THR A 75 -3.34 -11.79 6.28
CA THR A 75 -3.92 -12.28 5.03
C THR A 75 -4.95 -13.38 5.29
N GLU A 76 -6.22 -12.98 5.45
CA GLU A 76 -7.34 -13.91 5.34
C GLU A 76 -7.41 -14.45 3.90
N SER A 77 -7.78 -15.73 3.74
CA SER A 77 -7.80 -16.39 2.44
C SER A 77 -8.64 -15.64 1.39
N LYS A 78 -9.75 -15.00 1.81
CA LYS A 78 -10.62 -14.20 0.92
C LYS A 78 -9.93 -12.98 0.31
N TYR A 79 -8.87 -12.46 0.92
CA TYR A 79 -8.14 -11.30 0.43
C TYR A 79 -6.76 -11.63 -0.15
N GLN A 80 -6.38 -12.91 -0.17
CA GLN A 80 -5.06 -13.36 -0.58
C GLN A 80 -4.68 -12.84 -1.98
N GLN A 81 -5.59 -12.96 -2.96
CA GLN A 81 -5.34 -12.48 -4.32
C GLN A 81 -5.05 -10.97 -4.38
N PHE A 82 -5.84 -10.17 -3.65
CA PHE A 82 -5.62 -8.72 -3.58
C PHE A 82 -4.26 -8.38 -2.96
N VAL A 83 -3.89 -9.07 -1.87
CA VAL A 83 -2.61 -8.87 -1.19
C VAL A 83 -1.44 -9.27 -2.10
N ASP A 84 -1.56 -10.37 -2.83
CA ASP A 84 -0.53 -10.84 -3.75
C ASP A 84 -0.36 -9.87 -4.94
N ASN A 85 -1.47 -9.34 -5.48
CA ASN A 85 -1.43 -8.29 -6.49
C ASN A 85 -0.73 -7.03 -5.97
N CYS A 86 -1.05 -6.60 -4.75
CA CYS A 86 -0.41 -5.44 -4.10
C CYS A 86 1.10 -5.66 -3.94
N ARG A 87 1.52 -6.83 -3.43
CA ARG A 87 2.94 -7.18 -3.26
C ARG A 87 3.65 -7.21 -4.60
N ARG A 88 3.06 -7.88 -5.60
CA ARG A 88 3.60 -7.95 -6.96
C ARG A 88 3.77 -6.56 -7.56
N TRP A 89 2.77 -5.69 -7.41
CA TRP A 89 2.83 -4.33 -7.95
C TRP A 89 3.88 -3.47 -7.24
N LEU A 90 3.91 -3.46 -5.91
CA LEU A 90 4.90 -2.72 -5.12
C LEU A 90 6.33 -3.17 -5.44
N ALA A 91 6.53 -4.46 -5.61
CA ALA A 91 7.82 -5.08 -5.88
C ALA A 91 8.19 -5.16 -7.36
N ARG A 92 7.34 -4.66 -8.28
CA ARG A 92 7.56 -4.76 -9.74
C ARG A 92 7.78 -6.22 -10.20
N GLY A 93 7.03 -7.15 -9.63
CA GLY A 93 7.12 -8.58 -9.92
C GLY A 93 8.28 -9.31 -9.24
N HIS A 94 9.19 -8.61 -8.57
CA HIS A 94 10.26 -9.24 -7.81
C HIS A 94 9.70 -9.91 -6.54
N ASN A 95 10.23 -11.07 -6.20
CA ASN A 95 9.96 -11.68 -4.91
C ASN A 95 10.75 -10.92 -3.84
N VAL A 96 10.04 -10.23 -2.95
CA VAL A 96 10.62 -9.38 -1.92
C VAL A 96 10.00 -9.69 -0.57
N GLU A 97 10.80 -9.57 0.48
CA GLU A 97 10.29 -9.59 1.83
C GLU A 97 9.50 -8.32 2.13
N PHE A 98 8.51 -8.40 3.02
CA PHE A 98 7.87 -7.21 3.58
C PHE A 98 8.20 -7.09 5.05
N LEU A 99 8.41 -5.86 5.49
CA LEU A 99 8.69 -5.50 6.87
C LEU A 99 7.59 -4.55 7.34
N SER A 100 6.84 -4.96 8.36
CA SER A 100 6.02 -4.01 9.10
C SER A 100 6.94 -3.14 9.95
N ILE A 101 6.71 -1.82 9.93
CA ILE A 101 7.45 -0.88 10.77
C ILE A 101 7.33 -1.21 12.26
N ASP A 102 6.24 -1.88 12.66
CA ASP A 102 6.04 -2.35 14.03
C ASP A 102 7.05 -3.42 14.48
N LYS A 103 7.76 -4.02 13.51
CA LYS A 103 8.84 -5.00 13.72
C LYS A 103 10.22 -4.41 13.43
N ALA A 104 10.29 -3.20 12.88
CA ALA A 104 11.56 -2.53 12.61
C ALA A 104 12.04 -1.83 13.88
N THR A 105 13.30 -2.01 14.24
CA THR A 105 13.94 -1.39 15.39
C THR A 105 14.94 -0.29 14.98
N SER A 106 15.42 -0.32 13.74
CA SER A 106 16.35 0.67 13.20
C SER A 106 16.26 0.78 11.67
N MET A 107 16.89 1.81 11.09
CA MET A 107 17.03 1.95 9.64
C MET A 107 17.86 0.82 8.99
N ASN A 108 18.77 0.20 9.74
CA ASN A 108 19.54 -0.96 9.26
C ASN A 108 18.63 -2.17 8.97
N ASP A 109 17.50 -2.27 9.66
CA ASP A 109 16.50 -3.31 9.38
C ASP A 109 15.85 -3.10 8.01
N ILE A 110 15.88 -1.89 7.45
CA ILE A 110 15.28 -1.56 6.14
C ILE A 110 16.27 -1.73 5.00
N SER A 111 17.53 -1.31 5.19
CA SER A 111 18.56 -1.31 4.14
C SER A 111 19.06 -2.71 3.75
N ALA A 112 18.80 -3.73 4.56
CA ALA A 112 19.34 -5.07 4.33
C ALA A 112 18.76 -5.80 3.09
N HIS A 113 17.50 -5.56 2.69
CA HIS A 113 16.86 -6.20 1.53
C HIS A 113 15.98 -5.22 0.75
N GLY A 114 15.69 -5.50 -0.54
CA GLY A 114 14.61 -4.81 -1.25
C GLY A 114 13.29 -5.18 -0.60
N LYS A 115 12.73 -4.28 0.23
CA LYS A 115 11.60 -4.57 1.12
C LYS A 115 10.38 -3.75 0.77
N ILE A 116 9.19 -4.31 1.03
CA ILE A 116 7.96 -3.53 1.19
C ILE A 116 7.88 -3.09 2.65
N LEU A 117 7.93 -1.78 2.91
CA LEU A 117 7.68 -1.22 4.24
C LEU A 117 6.18 -0.98 4.43
N VAL A 118 5.61 -1.53 5.51
CA VAL A 118 4.20 -1.33 5.86
C VAL A 118 4.08 -0.46 7.09
N TRP A 119 3.37 0.66 6.96
CA TRP A 119 3.12 1.62 8.03
C TRP A 119 1.63 1.77 8.33
N ASN A 120 1.26 1.60 9.60
CA ASN A 120 -0.12 1.65 10.07
C ASN A 120 -0.53 3.01 10.66
N GLY A 121 0.35 4.03 10.60
CA GLY A 121 0.04 5.39 11.08
C GLY A 121 0.05 5.58 12.60
N HIS A 122 0.56 4.63 13.39
CA HIS A 122 0.60 4.76 14.85
C HIS A 122 1.66 5.79 15.27
N ARG A 123 1.23 6.92 15.84
CA ARG A 123 2.09 8.08 16.14
C ARG A 123 3.34 7.72 16.95
N GLU A 124 3.18 7.04 18.08
CA GLU A 124 4.28 6.69 18.99
C GLU A 124 5.36 5.84 18.32
N LYS A 125 4.93 4.86 17.50
CA LYS A 125 5.86 4.00 16.75
C LYS A 125 6.55 4.76 15.62
N SER A 126 5.83 5.72 15.03
CA SER A 126 6.38 6.59 13.99
C SER A 126 7.44 7.52 14.58
N GLU A 127 7.20 8.12 15.74
CA GLU A 127 8.17 8.96 16.44
C GLU A 127 9.39 8.15 16.88
N ALA A 128 9.21 6.96 17.46
CA ALA A 128 10.32 6.09 17.86
C ALA A 128 11.18 5.66 16.65
N PHE A 129 10.55 5.37 15.51
CA PHE A 129 11.27 5.01 14.30
C PHE A 129 12.00 6.22 13.69
N MET A 130 11.32 7.37 13.53
CA MET A 130 11.86 8.56 12.86
C MET A 130 12.93 9.30 13.69
N ASN A 131 12.88 9.23 15.03
CA ASN A 131 13.86 9.88 15.91
C ASN A 131 15.17 9.07 16.06
N ASN A 132 15.23 7.85 15.52
CA ASN A 132 16.43 7.01 15.49
C ASN A 132 17.08 6.95 14.08
N ILE A 133 16.72 7.90 13.20
CA ILE A 133 17.28 8.10 11.86
C ILE A 133 18.35 9.19 11.90
#